data_AF-A0A1F6G7S1-F1
#
_entry.id   AF-A0A1F6G7S1-F1
#
_cell.length_a   1.000
_cell.length_b   1.000
_cell.length_c   1.000
_cell.angle_alpha   90.00
_cell.angle_beta   90.00
_cell.angle_gamma   90.00
#
_symmetry.space_group_name_H-M   'P 1'
#
loop_
_entity.id
_entity.type
_entity.pdbx_description
1 polymer ?
#
loop_
_entity_poly.entity_id
_entity_poly.type
_entity_poly.pdbx_seq_one_letter_code
_entity_poly.pdbx_strand_id
1 'polypeptide(L)'
;MPEKVSDPNRLKKEAVPYLGQLKQHKSDPKKVYLLIDPLSAGSTLVEFKTKDLLWAEDHSTVTSPDQGSVQLVKIWVKKGSVGLRLTPFLVSDFSEVYREHLG
;
A
#
# COMPACT_ATOMS: atom_id res chain seq x y z
N MET A 1 -5.45 26.05 12.26
CA MET A 1 -5.21 24.93 13.20
C MET A 1 -3.70 24.81 13.33
N PRO A 2 -3.07 25.06 14.49
CA PRO A 2 -1.62 25.09 14.55
C PRO A 2 -1.08 23.66 14.47
N GLU A 3 -0.34 23.38 13.40
CA GLU A 3 0.93 22.63 13.35
C GLU A 3 1.25 21.69 14.52
N LYS A 4 0.40 20.70 14.80
CA LYS A 4 0.91 19.44 15.36
C LYS A 4 1.55 18.68 14.19
N VAL A 5 2.72 19.17 13.77
CA VAL A 5 3.70 18.36 13.05
C VAL A 5 3.79 17.04 13.80
N SER A 6 3.61 15.94 13.08
CA SER A 6 3.56 14.62 13.69
C SER A 6 4.79 14.38 14.56
N ASP A 7 4.60 14.24 15.88
CA ASP A 7 5.70 13.88 16.78
C ASP A 7 6.30 12.55 16.30
N PRO A 8 7.54 12.54 15.76
CA PRO A 8 8.12 11.35 15.17
C PRO A 8 8.29 10.23 16.19
N ASN A 9 8.50 10.58 17.47
CA ASN A 9 8.64 9.60 18.54
C ASN A 9 7.30 8.92 18.83
N ARG A 10 6.21 9.70 18.84
CA ARG A 10 4.86 9.16 18.97
C ARG A 10 4.50 8.27 17.78
N LEU A 11 4.72 8.72 16.55
CA LEU A 11 4.42 7.93 15.35
C LEU A 11 5.18 6.61 15.32
N LYS A 12 6.48 6.60 15.64
CA LYS A 12 7.28 5.37 15.73
C LYS A 12 6.74 4.38 16.78
N LYS A 13 6.17 4.89 17.87
CA LYS A 13 5.54 4.06 18.91
C LYS A 13 4.18 3.51 18.45
N GLU A 14 3.35 4.33 17.81
CA GLU A 14 1.94 4.02 17.55
C GLU A 14 1.65 3.46 16.15
N ALA A 15 2.54 3.64 15.18
CA ALA A 15 2.28 3.34 13.77
C ALA A 15 3.43 2.59 13.08
N VAL A 16 3.11 2.04 11.91
CA VAL A 16 4.05 1.45 10.96
C VAL A 16 4.04 2.31 9.69
N PRO A 17 5.22 2.78 9.21
CA PRO A 17 5.29 3.54 7.97
C PRO A 17 5.20 2.63 6.75
N TYR A 18 4.49 3.08 5.73
CA TYR A 18 4.46 2.49 4.39
C TYR A 18 4.72 3.57 3.35
N LEU A 19 5.52 3.26 2.33
CA LEU A 19 5.87 4.17 1.25
C LEU A 19 5.30 3.64 -0.07
N GLY A 20 4.65 4.50 -0.84
CA GLY A 20 4.09 4.12 -2.14
C GLY A 20 3.25 5.22 -2.77
N GLN A 21 2.58 4.88 -3.87
CA GLN A 21 1.61 5.77 -4.50
C GLN A 21 0.26 5.64 -3.78
N LEU A 22 -0.15 6.70 -3.09
CA LEU A 22 -1.42 6.73 -2.36
C LEU A 22 -2.58 7.08 -3.31
N LYS A 23 -3.65 6.30 -3.27
CA LYS A 23 -4.90 6.55 -4.00
C LYS A 23 -6.09 6.35 -3.07
N GLN A 24 -7.05 7.27 -3.11
CA GLN A 24 -8.33 7.06 -2.43
C GLN A 24 -9.19 6.06 -3.21
N HIS A 25 -9.91 5.20 -2.50
CA HIS A 25 -10.83 4.26 -3.13
C HIS A 25 -12.01 5.04 -3.74
N LYS A 26 -12.27 4.86 -5.05
CA LYS A 26 -13.27 5.66 -5.78
C LYS A 26 -14.69 5.53 -5.24
N SER A 27 -15.10 4.32 -4.85
CA SER A 27 -16.46 4.04 -4.33
C SER A 27 -16.58 3.96 -2.81
N ASP A 28 -15.46 3.93 -2.05
CA ASP A 28 -15.50 3.89 -0.59
C ASP A 28 -14.47 4.88 -0.01
N PRO A 29 -14.86 6.13 0.26
CA PRO A 29 -13.92 7.14 0.75
C PRO A 29 -13.32 6.81 2.13
N LYS A 30 -13.83 5.78 2.83
CA LYS A 30 -13.28 5.29 4.11
C LYS A 30 -12.09 4.34 3.92
N LYS A 31 -11.67 4.11 2.68
CA LYS A 31 -10.53 3.27 2.34
C LYS A 31 -9.54 4.00 1.45
N VAL A 32 -8.28 3.63 1.62
CA VAL A 32 -7.18 4.05 0.77
C VAL A 32 -6.42 2.83 0.28
N TYR A 33 -5.90 2.94 -0.93
CA TYR A 33 -4.93 2.02 -1.49
C TYR A 33 -3.56 2.67 -1.51
N LEU A 34 -2.53 1.89 -1.21
CA LEU A 34 -1.15 2.26 -1.43
C LEU A 34 -0.52 1.24 -2.37
N LEU A 35 -0.08 1.70 -3.54
CA LEU A 35 0.71 0.87 -4.45
C LEU A 35 2.18 0.99 -4.06
N ILE A 36 2.72 -0.06 -3.45
CA ILE A 36 4.12 -0.18 -3.06
C ILE A 36 4.93 -0.53 -4.31
N ASP A 37 6.06 0.14 -4.49
CA ASP A 37 6.96 0.02 -5.65
C ASP A 37 6.23 0.11 -7.01
N PRO A 38 5.52 1.24 -7.27
CA PRO A 38 4.55 1.37 -8.36
C PRO A 38 5.13 1.27 -9.78
N LEU A 39 6.45 1.34 -9.92
CA LEU A 39 7.16 1.23 -11.21
C LEU A 39 7.90 -0.12 -11.37
N SER A 40 7.64 -1.08 -10.47
CA SER A 40 8.27 -2.40 -10.48
C SER A 40 7.27 -3.49 -10.90
N ALA A 41 7.76 -4.56 -11.53
CA ALA A 41 6.95 -5.74 -11.85
C ALA A 41 6.40 -6.47 -10.61
N GLY A 42 7.03 -6.27 -9.45
CA GLY A 42 6.63 -6.84 -8.16
C GLY A 42 5.74 -5.92 -7.31
N SER A 43 5.09 -4.92 -7.92
CA SER A 43 4.27 -3.96 -7.18
C SER A 43 3.22 -4.67 -6.32
N THR A 44 3.05 -4.18 -5.09
CA THR A 44 2.07 -4.74 -4.16
C THR A 44 1.04 -3.67 -3.83
N LEU A 45 -0.24 -4.01 -4.01
CA LEU A 45 -1.33 -3.14 -3.60
C LEU A 45 -1.71 -3.49 -2.15
N VAL A 46 -1.68 -2.50 -1.26
CA VAL A 46 -2.21 -2.66 0.10
C VAL A 46 -3.41 -1.73 0.32
N GLU A 47 -4.39 -2.20 1.08
CA GLU A 47 -5.58 -1.43 1.45
C GLU A 47 -5.60 -1.18 2.96
N PHE A 48 -5.93 0.05 3.35
CA PHE A 48 -6.17 0.44 4.74
C PHE A 48 -7.45 1.25 4.88
N LYS A 49 -8.06 1.24 6.07
CA LYS A 49 -9.13 2.18 6.40
C LYS A 49 -8.54 3.56 6.67
N THR A 50 -9.15 4.60 6.12
CA THR A 50 -8.69 5.99 6.30
C THR A 50 -8.60 6.39 7.78
N LYS A 51 -9.52 5.88 8.62
CA LYS A 51 -9.52 6.15 10.08
C LYS A 51 -8.31 5.59 10.83
N ASP A 52 -7.58 4.65 10.22
CA ASP A 52 -6.42 3.99 10.82
C ASP A 52 -5.09 4.65 10.34
N LEU A 53 -5.16 5.66 9.45
CA LEU A 53 -4.02 6.50 9.08
C LEU A 53 -3.83 7.60 10.13
N LEU A 54 -2.70 7.58 10.83
CA LEU A 54 -2.37 8.60 11.82
C LEU A 54 -1.72 9.83 11.19
N TRP A 55 -1.00 9.64 10.08
CA TRP A 55 -0.30 10.69 9.37
C TRP A 55 0.00 10.27 7.93
N ALA A 56 0.17 11.26 7.05
CA ALA A 56 0.68 11.09 5.70
C ALA A 56 1.57 12.28 5.34
N GLU A 57 2.70 12.02 4.69
CA GLU A 57 3.64 13.04 4.24
C GLU A 57 4.08 12.77 2.81
N ASP A 58 4.17 13.83 2.01
CA ASP A 58 4.84 13.75 0.72
C ASP A 58 6.30 13.36 0.93
N HIS A 59 6.82 12.49 0.07
CA HIS A 59 8.16 11.93 0.26
C HIS A 59 9.08 12.26 -0.92
N SER A 60 8.81 11.68 -2.08
CA SER A 60 9.71 11.76 -3.24
C SER A 60 8.94 11.46 -4.51
N THR A 61 9.39 12.00 -5.64
CA THR A 61 8.91 11.60 -6.97
C THR A 61 9.87 10.60 -7.56
N VAL A 62 9.37 9.46 -8.01
CA VAL A 62 10.13 8.47 -8.79
C VAL A 62 9.74 8.59 -10.26
N THR A 63 10.70 8.46 -11.16
CA THR A 63 10.48 8.58 -12.61
C THR A 63 11.05 7.38 -13.33
N SER A 64 10.30 6.83 -14.27
CA SER A 64 10.79 5.85 -15.25
C SER A 64 10.71 6.47 -16.66
N PRO A 65 11.65 6.14 -17.56
CA PRO A 65 11.64 6.65 -18.94
C PRO A 65 10.37 6.30 -19.73
N ASP A 66 9.77 5.15 -19.43
CA ASP A 66 8.65 4.54 -20.14
C ASP A 66 7.30 4.70 -19.44
N GLN A 67 7.28 4.83 -18.11
CA GLN A 67 6.08 4.85 -17.27
C GLN A 67 5.80 6.22 -16.64
N GLY A 68 6.65 7.21 -16.91
CA GLY A 68 6.49 8.58 -16.42
C GLY A 68 6.88 8.74 -14.94
N SER A 69 6.31 9.75 -14.29
CA SER A 69 6.63 10.13 -12.91
C SER A 69 5.49 9.81 -11.94
N VAL A 70 5.84 9.32 -10.76
CA VAL A 70 4.91 8.98 -9.68
C VAL A 70 5.36 9.65 -8.38
N GLN A 71 4.47 10.44 -7.79
CA GLN A 71 4.64 10.97 -6.43
C GLN A 71 4.43 9.85 -5.41
N LEU A 72 5.41 9.64 -4.54
CA LEU A 72 5.33 8.75 -3.39
C LEU A 72 4.95 9.54 -2.14
N VAL A 73 4.11 8.90 -1.33
CA VAL A 73 3.65 9.39 -0.03
C VAL A 73 4.06 8.35 1.01
N LYS A 74 4.58 8.81 2.16
CA LYS A 74 4.78 7.96 3.33
C LYS A 74 3.57 8.09 4.23
N ILE A 75 2.82 7.01 4.39
CA ILE A 75 1.69 6.93 5.31
C ILE A 75 2.10 6.22 6.59
N TRP A 76 1.55 6.67 7.72
CA TRP A 76 1.76 6.08 9.03
C TRP A 76 0.47 5.41 9.49
N VAL A 77 0.42 4.09 9.43
CA VAL A 77 -0.77 3.30 9.76
C VAL A 77 -0.69 2.82 11.21
N LYS A 78 -1.74 3.06 11.99
CA LYS A 78 -1.83 2.68 13.41
C LYS A 78 -1.56 1.18 13.61
N LYS A 79 -0.68 0.84 14.55
CA LYS A 79 -0.38 -0.56 14.95
C LYS A 79 -1.64 -1.26 15.47
N GLY A 80 -1.79 -2.53 15.13
CA GLY A 80 -2.98 -3.34 15.44
C GLY A 80 -4.15 -3.15 14.48
N SER A 81 -4.03 -2.26 13.49
CA SER A 81 -5.05 -2.12 12.44
C SER A 81 -4.97 -3.26 11.44
N VAL A 82 -6.11 -3.57 10.81
CA VAL A 82 -6.18 -4.55 9.73
C VAL A 82 -5.87 -3.87 8.40
N GLY A 83 -4.88 -4.40 7.69
CA GLY A 83 -4.62 -4.07 6.29
C GLY A 83 -4.85 -5.30 5.40
N LEU A 84 -5.21 -5.06 4.15
CA LEU A 84 -5.25 -6.12 3.13
C LEU A 84 -4.04 -5.99 2.23
N ARG A 85 -3.44 -7.13 1.86
CA ARG A 85 -2.37 -7.21 0.87
C ARG A 85 -2.90 -7.94 -0.35
N LEU A 86 -2.87 -7.27 -1.50
CA LEU A 86 -3.32 -7.80 -2.77
C LEU A 86 -2.10 -7.98 -3.68
N THR A 87 -1.85 -9.21 -4.06
CA THR A 87 -0.76 -9.58 -4.96
C THR A 87 -1.38 -10.20 -6.22
N PRO A 88 -1.02 -9.71 -7.42
CA PRO A 88 -1.43 -10.36 -8.66
C PRO A 88 -0.96 -11.82 -8.67
N PHE A 89 -1.76 -12.70 -9.26
CA PHE A 89 -1.42 -14.10 -9.42
C PHE A 89 -1.77 -14.56 -10.83
N LEU A 90 -1.05 -15.57 -11.31
CA LEU A 90 -1.38 -16.22 -12.57
C LEU A 90 -2.62 -17.09 -12.37
N VAL A 91 -3.68 -16.79 -13.12
CA VAL A 91 -4.85 -17.67 -13.19
C VAL A 91 -4.50 -18.82 -14.14
N SER A 92 -4.49 -20.04 -13.63
CA SER A 92 -4.20 -21.25 -14.41
C SER A 92 -4.98 -22.43 -13.89
N ASP A 93 -5.34 -23.35 -14.79
CA ASP A 93 -5.95 -24.62 -14.44
C ASP A 93 -4.86 -25.65 -14.13
N PHE A 94 -4.81 -26.12 -12.89
CA PHE A 94 -3.88 -27.16 -12.45
C PHE A 94 -4.56 -28.52 -12.26
N SER A 95 -5.83 -28.64 -12.62
CA SER A 95 -6.64 -29.84 -12.35
C SER A 95 -6.09 -31.12 -12.98
N GLU A 96 -5.33 -31.02 -14.08
CA GLU A 96 -4.64 -32.16 -14.69
C GLU A 96 -3.37 -32.57 -13.89
N VAL A 97 -2.57 -31.60 -13.44
CA VAL A 97 -1.36 -31.85 -12.63
C VAL A 97 -1.68 -32.57 -11.32
N TYR A 98 -2.78 -32.19 -10.67
CA TYR A 98 -3.25 -32.86 -9.45
C TYR A 98 -3.74 -34.30 -9.70
N ARG A 99 -4.35 -34.58 -10.86
CA ARG A 99 -4.85 -35.92 -11.21
C ARG A 99 -3.73 -36.92 -11.51
N GLU A 100 -2.62 -36.46 -12.10
CA GLU A 100 -1.51 -37.33 -12.48
C GLU A 100 -0.52 -37.63 -11.35
N HIS A 101 -0.42 -36.77 -10.33
CA HIS A 101 0.66 -36.86 -9.32
C HIS A 101 0.17 -37.11 -7.90
N LEU A 102 -1.13 -36.98 -7.62
CA LEU A 102 -1.71 -37.14 -6.28
C LEU A 102 -2.96 -38.03 -6.26
N GLY A 103 -3.29 -38.67 -7.39
CA GLY A 103 -4.39 -39.63 -7.55
C GLY A 103 -3.94 -41.07 -7.45
#